data_AF-A0A9R1VPQ6-F1
#
_entry.id   AF-A0A9R1VPQ6-F1
#
_cell.length_a   1.000
_cell.length_b   1.000
_cell.length_c   1.000
_cell.angle_alpha   90.00
_cell.angle_beta   90.00
_cell.angle_gamma   90.00
#
_symmetry.space_group_name_H-M   'P 1'
#
loop_
_entity.id
_entity.type
_entity.pdbx_description
1 polymer ?
#
loop_
_entity_poly.entity_id
_entity_poly.type
_entity_poly.pdbx_seq_one_letter_code
_entity_poly.pdbx_strand_id
1 'polypeptide(L)'
;MALSASSTGRAISSVAISYSPLLGFLKPNHRHNHISYGFNSKYSSMAIHCSSSENGRSSDSRAFSLNENGKARGSVKWQRVLLKVSGEALSGDGEQNIDPKVTMSIAREVADVTRLGIEVAIVVGGGNIFRGASWAGSSGLDRSSADYIGMLATVMNAIYLQATMESIGIPTRVQTAFRMSEVAEPYIRRRAIRHLEKGRVVIFAAGTGNPFFTTDTAAALRCAEINAEVVLKATNVDGVYDEDPRNNPEARLLDSLTYQEVTSRDLSVMDMTAITLCQENNIPVVVFNLGKPGNIAKAIKGERVGTLIGGVCVSTATRT
;
A
#
# COMPACT_ATOMS: atom_id res chain seq x y z
N MET A 1 -27.84 46.39 51.77
CA MET A 1 -26.55 45.70 51.64
C MET A 1 -26.29 45.50 50.16
N ALA A 2 -25.38 46.30 49.61
CA ALA A 2 -24.97 46.29 48.22
C ALA A 2 -23.87 45.23 47.99
N LEU A 3 -23.71 44.82 46.73
CA LEU A 3 -22.48 44.52 45.96
C LEU A 3 -22.91 43.57 44.81
N SER A 4 -23.17 44.03 43.59
CA SER A 4 -22.38 44.75 42.57
C SER A 4 -21.98 43.79 41.45
N ALA A 5 -22.62 43.98 40.29
CA ALA A 5 -22.19 43.46 39.00
C ALA A 5 -20.88 44.14 38.57
N SER A 6 -19.97 43.38 37.95
CA SER A 6 -18.84 43.93 37.20
C SER A 6 -18.84 43.36 35.78
N SER A 7 -19.33 44.19 34.86
CA SER A 7 -19.07 44.12 33.43
C SER A 7 -17.61 44.47 33.17
N THR A 8 -16.88 43.62 32.46
CA THR A 8 -15.64 44.03 31.79
C THR A 8 -15.76 43.70 30.31
N GLY A 9 -15.99 44.75 29.53
CA GLY A 9 -15.93 44.70 28.08
C GLY A 9 -14.50 44.44 27.62
N ARG A 10 -14.34 43.52 26.67
CA ARG A 10 -13.15 43.44 25.84
C ARG A 10 -13.50 43.89 24.43
N ALA A 11 -12.76 44.90 24.01
CA ALA A 11 -12.83 45.55 22.72
C ALA A 11 -12.61 44.54 21.59
N ILE A 12 -13.49 44.62 20.59
CA ILE A 12 -13.32 43.99 19.28
C ILE A 12 -12.25 44.80 18.55
N SER A 13 -11.02 44.26 18.43
CA SER A 13 -10.04 44.86 17.52
C SER A 13 -10.38 44.42 16.09
N SER A 14 -11.01 45.31 15.34
CA SER A 14 -11.15 45.21 13.89
C SER A 14 -9.77 45.31 13.24
N VAL A 15 -9.21 44.19 12.78
CA VAL A 15 -8.05 44.22 11.88
C VAL A 15 -8.57 44.59 10.50
N ALA A 16 -8.39 45.86 10.14
CA ALA A 16 -8.60 46.35 8.79
C ALA A 16 -7.49 45.80 7.89
N ILE A 17 -7.85 44.88 6.98
CA ILE A 17 -6.98 44.48 5.87
C ILE A 17 -7.10 45.57 4.81
N SER A 18 -6.04 46.37 4.67
CA SER A 18 -5.90 47.37 3.62
C SER A 18 -5.70 46.66 2.27
N TYR A 19 -6.63 46.88 1.34
CA TYR A 19 -6.47 46.55 -0.08
C TYR A 19 -5.72 47.69 -0.78
N SER A 20 -4.53 47.42 -1.29
CA SER A 20 -3.88 48.26 -2.31
C SER A 20 -4.04 47.60 -3.68
N PRO A 21 -4.72 48.24 -4.65
CA PRO A 21 -4.73 47.78 -6.03
C PRO A 21 -3.58 48.44 -6.78
N LEU A 22 -2.61 47.64 -7.24
CA LEU A 22 -1.66 48.09 -8.26
C LEU A 22 -1.93 47.30 -9.55
N LEU A 23 -2.69 47.97 -10.42
CA LEU A 23 -2.76 47.69 -11.85
C LEU A 23 -1.35 47.78 -12.44
N GLY A 24 -0.98 46.75 -13.20
CA GLY A 24 0.18 46.74 -14.07
C GLY A 24 -0.07 45.81 -15.25
N PHE A 25 -0.77 46.33 -16.26
CA PHE A 25 -0.87 45.72 -17.59
C PHE A 25 0.52 45.47 -18.16
N LEU A 26 0.74 44.30 -18.80
CA LEU A 26 1.52 44.12 -20.04
C LEU A 26 1.48 42.63 -20.49
N LYS A 27 0.87 42.39 -21.64
CA LYS A 27 1.07 41.26 -22.58
C LYS A 27 1.16 41.90 -23.99
N PRO A 28 1.63 41.21 -25.04
CA PRO A 28 2.45 40.00 -25.12
C PRO A 28 3.67 40.21 -26.05
N ASN A 29 4.59 39.23 -26.15
CA ASN A 29 5.44 39.13 -27.34
C ASN A 29 5.61 37.68 -27.78
N HIS A 30 5.07 37.40 -28.97
CA HIS A 30 5.29 36.20 -29.76
C HIS A 30 6.74 36.16 -30.26
N ARG A 31 7.43 35.04 -30.10
CA ARG A 31 8.41 34.56 -31.09
C ARG A 31 8.32 33.04 -31.21
N HIS A 32 7.92 32.60 -32.39
CA HIS A 32 8.13 31.24 -32.89
C HIS A 32 9.63 30.97 -33.01
N ASN A 33 10.08 29.82 -32.54
CA ASN A 33 11.25 29.15 -33.08
C ASN A 33 10.85 27.71 -33.39
N HIS A 34 10.63 27.46 -34.68
CA HIS A 34 10.69 26.14 -35.28
C HIS A 34 12.13 25.63 -35.19
N ILE A 35 12.35 24.51 -34.50
CA ILE A 35 13.57 23.72 -34.65
C ILE A 35 13.13 22.33 -35.10
N SER A 36 13.33 22.10 -36.40
CA SER A 36 13.20 20.81 -37.06
C SER A 36 14.54 20.09 -36.94
N TYR A 37 14.59 18.91 -36.34
CA TYR A 37 15.71 17.98 -36.50
C TYR A 37 15.21 16.57 -36.80
N GLY A 38 15.36 16.21 -38.08
CA GLY A 38 15.97 14.96 -38.55
C GLY A 38 15.50 13.64 -37.96
N PHE A 39 14.57 13.00 -38.67
CA PHE A 39 14.46 11.55 -38.73
C PHE A 39 15.83 10.96 -39.14
N ASN A 40 16.36 10.00 -38.37
CA ASN A 40 17.38 9.10 -38.88
C ASN A 40 16.95 7.66 -38.62
N SER A 41 16.45 7.04 -39.69
CA SER A 41 16.15 5.63 -39.81
C SER A 41 17.46 4.85 -39.91
N LYS A 42 17.71 3.93 -38.98
CA LYS A 42 18.55 2.75 -39.25
C LYS A 42 17.76 1.51 -38.88
N TYR A 43 17.15 0.94 -39.91
CA TYR A 43 16.85 -0.48 -39.99
C TYR A 43 18.17 -1.28 -39.85
N SER A 44 18.15 -2.29 -38.99
CA SER A 44 18.91 -3.51 -39.23
C SER A 44 18.02 -4.68 -38.85
N SER A 45 17.44 -5.28 -39.88
CA SER A 45 16.90 -6.62 -39.87
C SER A 45 18.00 -7.61 -39.49
N MET A 46 17.71 -8.54 -38.59
CA MET A 46 18.41 -9.82 -38.62
C MET A 46 17.46 -10.94 -38.23
N ALA A 47 17.62 -12.03 -38.98
CA ALA A 47 16.61 -12.97 -39.36
C ALA A 47 16.19 -13.95 -38.26
N ILE A 48 14.96 -14.43 -38.47
CA ILE A 48 14.35 -15.62 -37.90
C ILE A 48 15.22 -16.84 -38.21
N HIS A 49 15.61 -17.59 -37.17
CA HIS A 49 15.94 -19.00 -37.33
C HIS A 49 14.96 -19.82 -36.48
N CYS A 50 13.97 -20.37 -37.17
CA CYS A 50 13.09 -21.39 -36.64
C CYS A 50 13.78 -22.74 -36.84
N SER A 51 13.96 -23.50 -35.77
CA SER A 51 14.31 -24.91 -35.85
C SER A 51 13.43 -25.67 -34.86
N SER A 52 12.71 -26.62 -35.43
CA SER A 52 11.76 -27.54 -34.85
C SER A 52 12.42 -28.56 -33.92
N SER A 53 11.79 -28.82 -32.76
CA SER A 53 11.84 -30.13 -32.12
C SER A 53 10.63 -30.31 -31.20
N GLU A 54 9.66 -31.13 -31.63
CA GLU A 54 8.70 -31.77 -30.75
C GLU A 54 9.41 -32.87 -29.94
N ASN A 55 9.35 -32.80 -28.61
CA ASN A 55 8.98 -33.93 -27.74
C ASN A 55 9.16 -33.59 -26.26
N GLY A 56 8.13 -33.87 -25.48
CA GLY A 56 8.30 -34.55 -24.19
C GLY A 56 8.40 -33.71 -22.92
N ARG A 57 7.37 -33.91 -22.08
CA ARG A 57 7.36 -33.86 -20.60
C ARG A 57 7.33 -32.47 -19.96
N SER A 58 6.18 -32.19 -19.36
CA SER A 58 5.99 -31.24 -18.28
C SER A 58 6.86 -31.65 -17.08
N SER A 59 8.04 -31.04 -16.95
CA SER A 59 8.79 -31.02 -15.70
C SER A 59 8.75 -29.60 -15.16
N ASP A 60 8.13 -29.47 -14.00
CA ASP A 60 8.09 -28.27 -13.17
C ASP A 60 9.52 -27.96 -12.67
N SER A 61 10.34 -27.35 -13.52
CA SER A 61 11.71 -26.98 -13.19
C SER A 61 11.73 -25.55 -12.66
N ARG A 62 11.57 -25.38 -11.34
CA ARG A 62 12.00 -24.15 -10.67
C ARG A 62 13.50 -23.98 -10.90
N ALA A 63 13.85 -23.10 -11.81
CA ALA A 63 15.24 -22.78 -12.11
C ALA A 63 15.89 -22.12 -10.87
N PHE A 64 16.81 -22.83 -10.23
CA PHE A 64 17.70 -22.27 -9.22
C PHE A 64 18.57 -21.19 -9.87
N SER A 65 18.31 -19.93 -9.55
CA SER A 65 19.14 -18.82 -10.00
C SER A 65 20.32 -18.66 -9.04
N LEU A 66 21.51 -19.04 -9.49
CA LEU A 66 22.78 -18.82 -8.79
C LEU A 66 23.15 -17.34 -8.82
N ASN A 67 23.71 -16.82 -7.73
CA ASN A 67 24.39 -15.51 -7.74
C ASN A 67 25.86 -15.67 -8.17
N GLU A 68 26.53 -14.56 -8.50
CA GLU A 68 27.95 -14.54 -8.94
C GLU A 68 28.94 -15.16 -7.92
N ASN A 69 28.49 -15.46 -6.70
CA ASN A 69 29.28 -16.08 -5.63
C ASN A 69 28.89 -17.53 -5.31
N GLY A 70 28.10 -18.21 -6.15
CA GLY A 70 27.81 -19.65 -6.01
C GLY A 70 27.03 -20.03 -4.74
N LYS A 71 26.40 -19.08 -4.06
CA LYS A 71 25.57 -19.35 -2.87
C LYS A 71 24.13 -19.55 -3.33
N ALA A 72 23.53 -20.69 -3.00
CA ALA A 72 22.11 -20.94 -3.22
C ALA A 72 21.30 -19.80 -2.57
N ARG A 73 20.56 -19.02 -3.37
CA ARG A 73 19.51 -18.16 -2.81
C ARG A 73 18.53 -19.08 -2.11
N GLY A 74 18.34 -18.92 -0.81
CA GLY A 74 17.23 -19.60 -0.12
C GLY A 74 15.95 -19.34 -0.90
N SER A 75 15.20 -20.39 -1.22
CA SER A 75 14.00 -20.24 -2.06
C SER A 75 12.97 -19.40 -1.31
N VAL A 76 12.84 -18.13 -1.69
CA VAL A 76 11.76 -17.26 -1.20
C VAL A 76 10.46 -17.72 -1.84
N LYS A 77 9.37 -17.77 -1.05
CA LYS A 77 8.07 -18.25 -1.55
C LYS A 77 7.46 -17.28 -2.58
N TRP A 78 7.70 -15.99 -2.38
CA TRP A 78 7.19 -14.90 -3.20
C TRP A 78 8.35 -13.99 -3.60
N GLN A 79 8.40 -13.62 -4.87
CA GLN A 79 9.38 -12.71 -5.44
C GLN A 79 8.88 -11.26 -5.41
N ARG A 80 7.57 -11.04 -5.60
CA ARG A 80 6.92 -9.73 -5.51
C ARG A 80 5.71 -9.78 -4.58
N VAL A 81 5.66 -8.89 -3.59
CA VAL A 81 4.59 -8.85 -2.58
C VAL A 81 3.97 -7.46 -2.48
N LEU A 82 2.71 -7.39 -2.04
CA LEU A 82 2.07 -6.15 -1.63
C LEU A 82 1.74 -6.20 -0.13
N LEU A 83 2.39 -5.35 0.66
CA LEU A 83 2.12 -5.16 2.07
C LEU A 83 1.06 -4.07 2.26
N LYS A 84 -0.11 -4.42 2.79
CA LYS A 84 -1.12 -3.45 3.20
C LYS A 84 -1.01 -3.18 4.68
N VAL A 85 -0.74 -1.92 5.04
CA VAL A 85 -0.69 -1.44 6.42
C VAL A 85 -1.92 -0.58 6.68
N SER A 86 -2.69 -0.88 7.72
CA SER A 86 -3.81 0.00 8.13
C SER A 86 -3.27 1.35 8.66
N GLY A 87 -4.07 2.42 8.55
CA GLY A 87 -3.64 3.73 9.06
C GLY A 87 -3.54 3.68 10.58
N GLU A 88 -4.51 3.03 11.21
CA GLU A 88 -4.61 2.76 12.63
C GLU A 88 -3.35 2.11 13.20
N ALA A 89 -2.80 1.14 12.46
CA ALA A 89 -1.59 0.47 12.90
C ALA A 89 -0.39 1.42 12.97
N LEU A 90 -0.39 2.54 12.23
CA LEU A 90 0.67 3.54 12.28
C LEU A 90 0.62 4.44 13.53
N SER A 91 -0.51 4.54 14.22
CA SER A 91 -0.63 5.40 15.43
C SER A 91 0.06 4.81 16.66
N GLY A 92 0.33 3.50 16.67
CA GLY A 92 0.83 2.81 17.86
C GLY A 92 -0.10 2.98 19.06
N ASP A 93 0.48 2.99 20.25
CA ASP A 93 -0.25 3.13 21.53
C ASP A 93 -0.35 4.60 22.01
N GLY A 94 0.18 5.55 21.24
CA GLY A 94 0.26 6.96 21.62
C GLY A 94 -0.92 7.82 21.15
N GLU A 95 -0.97 9.07 21.62
CA GLU A 95 -1.95 10.08 21.17
C GLU A 95 -1.62 10.72 19.82
N GLN A 96 -0.46 10.39 19.25
CA GLN A 96 -0.03 10.93 17.96
C GLN A 96 -0.70 10.17 16.81
N ASN A 97 -1.04 10.88 15.73
CA ASN A 97 -1.61 10.24 14.54
C ASN A 97 -0.62 9.23 13.90
N ILE A 98 0.70 9.48 13.97
CA ILE A 98 1.73 8.58 13.45
C ILE A 98 2.82 8.40 14.51
N ASP A 99 3.06 7.15 14.94
CA ASP A 99 4.14 6.78 15.84
C ASP A 99 5.44 6.53 15.03
N PRO A 100 6.51 7.33 15.28
CA PRO A 100 7.82 7.13 14.66
C PRO A 100 8.41 5.73 14.92
N LYS A 101 8.10 5.11 16.06
CA LYS A 101 8.61 3.78 16.42
C LYS A 101 8.00 2.70 15.52
N VAL A 102 6.70 2.80 15.24
CA VAL A 102 6.01 1.81 14.39
C VAL A 102 6.50 1.92 12.94
N THR A 103 6.53 3.13 12.39
CA THR A 103 7.04 3.37 11.03
C THR A 103 8.49 2.92 10.87
N MET A 104 9.33 3.17 11.88
CA MET A 104 10.71 2.68 11.91
C MET A 104 10.80 1.15 12.01
N SER A 105 9.91 0.51 12.79
CA SER A 105 9.84 -0.96 12.86
C SER A 105 9.48 -1.57 11.50
N ILE A 106 8.46 -1.02 10.83
CA ILE A 106 8.08 -1.42 9.47
C ILE A 106 9.26 -1.25 8.52
N ALA A 107 9.91 -0.09 8.53
CA ALA A 107 11.03 0.21 7.65
C ALA A 107 12.18 -0.80 7.84
N ARG A 108 12.53 -1.15 9.08
CA ARG A 108 13.57 -2.14 9.38
C ARG A 108 13.22 -3.53 8.87
N GLU A 109 12.00 -4.02 9.12
CA GLU A 109 11.58 -5.34 8.65
C GLU A 109 11.50 -5.41 7.11
N VAL A 110 11.10 -4.32 6.45
CA VAL A 110 11.15 -4.20 4.98
C VAL A 110 12.59 -4.13 4.47
N ALA A 111 13.51 -3.48 5.19
CA ALA A 111 14.93 -3.46 4.85
C ALA A 111 15.53 -4.89 4.82
N ASP A 112 15.16 -5.72 5.79
CA ASP A 112 15.71 -7.06 5.94
C ASP A 112 15.35 -7.97 4.77
N VAL A 113 14.15 -7.80 4.20
CA VAL A 113 13.66 -8.62 3.08
C VAL A 113 14.01 -8.06 1.70
N THR A 114 14.08 -6.74 1.55
CA THR A 114 14.51 -6.12 0.27
C THR A 114 15.97 -6.48 -0.06
N ARG A 115 16.82 -6.67 0.96
CA ARG A 115 18.19 -7.19 0.80
C ARG A 115 18.27 -8.61 0.24
N LEU A 116 17.20 -9.39 0.35
CA LEU A 116 17.09 -10.73 -0.24
C LEU A 116 16.68 -10.67 -1.73
N GLY A 117 16.44 -9.47 -2.25
CA GLY A 117 15.98 -9.24 -3.61
C GLY A 117 14.47 -9.41 -3.78
N ILE A 118 13.70 -9.47 -2.69
CA ILE A 118 12.22 -9.49 -2.76
C ILE A 118 11.73 -8.08 -3.09
N GLU A 119 10.82 -8.00 -4.05
CA GLU A 119 10.24 -6.73 -4.49
C GLU A 119 9.01 -6.41 -3.62
N VAL A 120 9.05 -5.26 -2.94
CA VAL A 120 8.02 -4.88 -1.96
C VAL A 120 7.28 -3.64 -2.42
N ALA A 121 5.97 -3.80 -2.62
CA ALA A 121 5.03 -2.69 -2.72
C ALA A 121 4.26 -2.52 -1.41
N ILE A 122 3.83 -1.30 -1.10
CA ILE A 122 3.10 -0.98 0.13
C ILE A 122 1.85 -0.19 -0.21
N VAL A 123 0.72 -0.52 0.40
CA VAL A 123 -0.48 0.32 0.46
C VAL A 123 -0.73 0.71 1.90
N VAL A 124 -0.97 2.00 2.15
CA VAL A 124 -1.14 2.53 3.51
C VAL A 124 -2.54 3.11 3.69
N GLY A 125 -3.19 2.76 4.80
CA GLY A 125 -4.47 3.34 5.22
C GLY A 125 -4.34 4.78 5.72
N GLY A 126 -5.48 5.46 5.94
CA GLY A 126 -5.53 6.85 6.42
C GLY A 126 -6.33 7.05 7.70
N GLY A 127 -6.83 5.97 8.31
CA GLY A 127 -7.77 6.00 9.43
C GLY A 127 -7.21 6.58 10.73
N ASN A 128 -5.88 6.70 10.85
CA ASN A 128 -5.21 7.39 11.94
C ASN A 128 -5.28 8.92 11.86
N ILE A 129 -5.48 9.49 10.67
CA ILE A 129 -5.61 10.94 10.48
C ILE A 129 -7.07 11.30 10.24
N PHE A 130 -7.78 10.50 9.45
CA PHE A 130 -9.17 10.77 9.12
C PHE A 130 -9.98 9.48 8.92
N ARG A 131 -11.10 9.35 9.65
CA ARG A 131 -12.07 8.25 9.51
C ARG A 131 -13.38 8.75 8.89
N GLY A 132 -13.48 8.71 7.56
CA GLY A 132 -14.66 9.24 6.85
C GLY A 132 -16.01 8.68 7.29
N ALA A 133 -16.08 7.40 7.66
CA ALA A 133 -17.31 6.75 8.10
C ALA A 133 -17.89 7.35 9.41
N SER A 134 -17.04 7.93 10.27
CA SER A 134 -17.47 8.55 11.53
C SER A 134 -18.07 9.95 11.34
N TRP A 135 -17.83 10.55 10.17
CA TRP A 135 -18.22 11.93 9.86
C TRP A 135 -19.25 12.03 8.72
N ALA A 136 -19.47 10.95 7.96
CA ALA A 136 -20.51 10.90 6.95
C ALA A 136 -21.89 11.14 7.58
N GLY A 137 -22.55 12.22 7.19
CA GLY A 137 -23.85 12.65 7.76
C GLY A 137 -23.73 13.60 8.97
N SER A 138 -22.53 13.79 9.51
CA SER A 138 -22.21 14.82 10.49
C SER A 138 -21.75 16.07 9.72
N SER A 139 -22.36 17.22 9.97
CA SER A 139 -21.88 18.52 9.48
C SER A 139 -21.71 18.67 7.95
N GLY A 140 -22.74 18.35 7.15
CA GLY A 140 -22.78 18.73 5.71
C GLY A 140 -21.70 18.11 4.81
N LEU A 141 -20.86 17.22 5.34
CA LEU A 141 -19.82 16.52 4.61
C LEU A 141 -20.43 15.30 3.92
N ASP A 142 -20.53 15.35 2.60
CA ASP A 142 -20.96 14.20 1.81
C ASP A 142 -19.89 13.10 1.80
N ARG A 143 -20.33 11.87 1.52
CA ARG A 143 -19.45 10.69 1.54
C ARG A 143 -18.28 10.81 0.58
N SER A 144 -18.47 11.38 -0.61
CA SER A 144 -17.38 11.49 -1.59
C SER A 144 -16.31 12.46 -1.13
N SER A 145 -16.70 13.60 -0.56
CA SER A 145 -15.77 14.54 0.07
C SER A 145 -15.01 13.91 1.24
N ALA A 146 -15.69 13.14 2.10
CA ALA A 146 -15.04 12.41 3.19
C ALA A 146 -14.00 11.39 2.67
N ASP A 147 -14.32 10.65 1.61
CA ASP A 147 -13.40 9.68 1.01
C ASP A 147 -12.17 10.38 0.39
N TYR A 148 -12.34 11.57 -0.23
CA TYR A 148 -11.20 12.37 -0.70
C TYR A 148 -10.27 12.81 0.44
N ILE A 149 -10.82 13.26 1.57
CA ILE A 149 -10.02 13.61 2.75
C ILE A 149 -9.26 12.37 3.26
N GLY A 150 -9.94 11.22 3.32
CA GLY A 150 -9.31 9.94 3.68
C GLY A 150 -8.19 9.54 2.71
N MET A 151 -8.37 9.75 1.41
CA MET A 151 -7.34 9.50 0.42
C MET A 151 -6.14 10.44 0.60
N LEU A 152 -6.33 11.71 0.93
CA LEU A 152 -5.23 12.63 1.27
C LEU A 152 -4.50 12.21 2.55
N ALA A 153 -5.21 11.70 3.56
CA ALA A 153 -4.58 11.12 4.75
C ALA A 153 -3.64 9.95 4.41
N THR A 154 -3.99 9.10 3.44
CA THR A 154 -3.06 8.05 2.97
C THR A 154 -1.79 8.62 2.34
N VAL A 155 -1.88 9.77 1.66
CA VAL A 155 -0.72 10.45 1.07
C VAL A 155 0.20 10.98 2.17
N MET A 156 -0.35 11.56 3.23
CA MET A 156 0.44 12.02 4.39
C MET A 156 1.22 10.87 5.03
N ASN A 157 0.55 9.73 5.27
CA ASN A 157 1.22 8.54 5.80
C ASN A 157 2.30 7.99 4.86
N ALA A 158 2.05 8.01 3.55
CA ALA A 158 3.01 7.52 2.55
C ALA A 158 4.27 8.38 2.50
N ILE A 159 4.15 9.71 2.58
CA ILE A 159 5.30 10.63 2.65
C ILE A 159 6.10 10.38 3.92
N TYR A 160 5.43 10.23 5.06
CA TYR A 160 6.11 9.94 6.32
C TYR A 160 6.89 8.63 6.24
N LEU A 161 6.23 7.56 5.78
CA LEU A 161 6.86 6.24 5.65
C LEU A 161 8.01 6.24 4.65
N GLN A 162 7.89 6.97 3.53
CA GLN A 162 8.99 7.18 2.59
C GLN A 162 10.20 7.83 3.29
N ALA A 163 9.99 8.93 4.01
CA ALA A 163 11.08 9.61 4.72
C ALA A 163 11.73 8.69 5.76
N THR A 164 10.94 7.90 6.50
CA THR A 164 11.47 6.91 7.46
C THR A 164 12.32 5.84 6.76
N MET A 165 11.85 5.27 5.66
CA MET A 165 12.58 4.26 4.88
C MET A 165 13.88 4.82 4.28
N GLU A 166 13.82 6.03 3.71
CA GLU A 166 14.99 6.70 3.14
C GLU A 166 16.03 7.08 4.21
N SER A 167 15.59 7.41 5.43
CA SER A 167 16.49 7.71 6.56
C SER A 167 17.40 6.55 6.96
N ILE A 168 17.00 5.31 6.62
CA ILE A 168 17.79 4.09 6.85
C ILE A 168 18.33 3.48 5.55
N GLY A 169 18.30 4.24 4.45
CA GLY A 169 18.95 3.88 3.19
C GLY A 169 18.13 3.00 2.26
N ILE A 170 16.80 2.87 2.43
CA ILE A 170 15.93 2.12 1.53
C ILE A 170 15.45 3.04 0.40
N PRO A 171 15.84 2.80 -0.87
CA PRO A 171 15.36 3.59 -1.99
C PRO A 171 13.86 3.41 -2.16
N THR A 172 13.10 4.50 -2.04
CA THR A 172 11.63 4.43 -1.98
C THR A 172 11.00 5.39 -3.00
N ARG A 173 9.78 5.08 -3.46
CA ARG A 173 8.98 5.93 -4.34
C ARG A 173 7.52 5.90 -3.93
N VAL A 174 6.96 7.07 -3.62
CA VAL A 174 5.51 7.23 -3.46
C VAL A 174 4.86 7.45 -4.82
N GLN A 175 3.80 6.71 -5.09
CA GLN A 175 2.93 6.90 -6.25
C GLN A 175 1.48 7.11 -5.81
N THR A 176 0.87 8.19 -6.28
CA THR A 176 -0.50 8.59 -5.91
C THR A 176 -1.49 8.31 -7.04
N ALA A 177 -2.71 7.87 -6.68
CA ALA A 177 -3.79 7.71 -7.65
C ALA A 177 -4.21 9.07 -8.26
N PHE A 178 -4.14 10.15 -7.49
CA PHE A 178 -4.28 11.53 -7.98
C PHE A 178 -2.94 12.06 -8.48
N ARG A 179 -2.96 13.00 -9.42
CA ARG A 179 -1.75 13.74 -9.79
C ARG A 179 -1.46 14.81 -8.74
N MET A 180 -0.31 14.70 -8.07
CA MET A 180 0.19 15.67 -7.09
C MET A 180 1.65 16.02 -7.44
N SER A 181 1.84 16.77 -8.52
CA SER A 181 3.12 16.90 -9.25
C SER A 181 4.33 17.26 -8.38
N GLU A 182 4.13 18.13 -7.39
CA GLU A 182 5.18 18.63 -6.50
C GLU A 182 5.46 17.69 -5.31
N VAL A 183 4.54 16.76 -5.03
CA VAL A 183 4.54 15.95 -3.80
C VAL A 183 4.94 14.51 -4.07
N ALA A 184 4.38 13.89 -5.10
CA ALA A 184 4.56 12.48 -5.39
C ALA A 184 4.38 12.16 -6.88
N GLU A 185 4.96 11.03 -7.33
CA GLU A 185 4.76 10.59 -8.70
C GLU A 185 3.28 10.19 -8.92
N PRO A 186 2.67 10.50 -10.07
CA PRO A 186 1.39 9.88 -10.40
C PRO A 186 1.58 8.38 -10.60
N TYR A 187 0.60 7.58 -10.20
CA TYR A 187 0.61 6.14 -10.44
C TYR A 187 0.61 5.85 -11.94
N ILE A 188 1.65 5.13 -12.38
CA ILE A 188 1.78 4.59 -13.72
C ILE A 188 2.29 3.17 -13.57
N ARG A 189 1.44 2.18 -13.85
CA ARG A 189 1.72 0.75 -13.69
C ARG A 189 3.11 0.34 -14.15
N ARG A 190 3.48 0.68 -15.40
CA ARG A 190 4.79 0.33 -15.98
C ARG A 190 5.96 0.95 -15.21
N ARG A 191 5.78 2.15 -14.65
CA ARG A 191 6.79 2.82 -13.83
C ARG A 191 6.91 2.17 -12.45
N ALA A 192 5.79 1.80 -11.82
CA ALA A 192 5.77 1.07 -10.56
C ALA A 192 6.57 -0.24 -10.68
N ILE A 193 6.26 -1.05 -11.68
CA ILE A 193 6.98 -2.30 -11.97
C ILE A 193 8.48 -2.03 -12.17
N ARG A 194 8.83 -1.00 -12.94
CA ARG A 194 10.25 -0.66 -13.17
C ARG A 194 10.98 -0.18 -11.91
N HIS A 195 10.29 0.44 -10.95
CA HIS A 195 10.87 0.77 -9.66
C HIS A 195 11.11 -0.48 -8.83
N LEU A 196 10.13 -1.40 -8.78
CA LEU A 196 10.24 -2.69 -8.09
C LEU A 196 11.41 -3.54 -8.63
N GLU A 197 11.53 -3.68 -9.95
CA GLU A 197 12.65 -4.38 -10.62
C GLU A 197 14.03 -3.81 -10.28
N LYS A 198 14.10 -2.53 -9.87
CA LYS A 198 15.34 -1.86 -9.45
C LYS A 198 15.61 -1.99 -7.95
N GLY A 199 14.84 -2.83 -7.25
CA GLY A 199 14.95 -3.02 -5.80
C GLY A 199 14.44 -1.83 -4.98
N ARG A 200 13.62 -0.95 -5.56
CA ARG A 200 13.01 0.17 -4.83
C ARG A 200 11.70 -0.28 -4.20
N VAL A 201 11.43 0.18 -2.99
CA VAL A 201 10.10 0.05 -2.38
C VAL A 201 9.16 1.04 -3.05
N VAL A 202 7.97 0.58 -3.45
CA VAL A 202 6.92 1.46 -4.02
C VAL A 202 5.77 1.58 -3.02
N ILE A 203 5.46 2.80 -2.60
CA ILE A 203 4.34 3.08 -1.70
C ILE A 203 3.20 3.68 -2.52
N PHE A 204 2.07 2.99 -2.61
CA PHE A 204 0.86 3.49 -3.25
C PHE A 204 -0.01 4.24 -2.25
N ALA A 205 -0.45 5.43 -2.65
CA ALA A 205 -1.31 6.29 -1.87
C ALA A 205 -2.48 6.84 -2.70
N ALA A 206 -3.41 7.50 -2.03
CA ALA A 206 -4.71 7.92 -2.53
C ALA A 206 -5.61 6.76 -2.99
N GLY A 207 -5.44 5.57 -2.42
CA GLY A 207 -6.29 4.40 -2.68
C GLY A 207 -6.46 4.07 -4.16
N THR A 208 -7.71 3.86 -4.58
CA THR A 208 -8.08 3.66 -5.99
C THR A 208 -8.17 4.97 -6.78
N GLY A 209 -8.14 6.12 -6.09
CA GLY A 209 -8.45 7.44 -6.64
C GLY A 209 -9.96 7.68 -6.82
N ASN A 210 -10.81 6.78 -6.33
CA ASN A 210 -12.25 6.90 -6.46
C ASN A 210 -12.91 6.79 -5.09
N PRO A 211 -13.89 7.65 -4.76
CA PRO A 211 -14.74 7.46 -3.58
C PRO A 211 -15.45 6.10 -3.57
N PHE A 212 -16.01 5.73 -2.42
CA PHE A 212 -16.75 4.49 -2.15
C PHE A 212 -15.91 3.20 -2.09
N PHE A 213 -14.61 3.26 -2.36
CA PHE A 213 -13.71 2.13 -2.27
C PHE A 213 -12.85 2.17 -1.01
N THR A 214 -12.52 0.99 -0.48
CA THR A 214 -11.66 0.88 0.70
C THR A 214 -10.19 0.83 0.30
N THR A 215 -9.30 0.95 1.30
CA THR A 215 -7.87 0.70 1.10
C THR A 215 -7.53 -0.77 0.89
N ASP A 216 -8.39 -1.69 1.31
CA ASP A 216 -8.24 -3.11 0.99
C ASP A 216 -8.55 -3.36 -0.50
N THR A 217 -9.56 -2.69 -1.06
CA THR A 217 -9.82 -2.73 -2.52
C THR A 217 -8.63 -2.17 -3.30
N ALA A 218 -8.04 -1.06 -2.84
CA ALA A 218 -6.85 -0.49 -3.46
C ALA A 218 -5.64 -1.44 -3.39
N ALA A 219 -5.45 -2.14 -2.27
CA ALA A 219 -4.40 -3.14 -2.12
C ALA A 219 -4.58 -4.31 -3.08
N ALA A 220 -5.79 -4.87 -3.18
CA ALA A 220 -6.10 -5.93 -4.13
C ALA A 220 -5.85 -5.47 -5.58
N LEU A 221 -6.36 -4.29 -5.96
CA LEU A 221 -6.20 -3.72 -7.29
C LEU A 221 -4.72 -3.53 -7.65
N ARG A 222 -3.94 -2.86 -6.78
CA ARG A 222 -2.52 -2.60 -7.04
C ARG A 222 -1.72 -3.90 -7.08
N CYS A 223 -2.08 -4.89 -6.26
CA CYS A 223 -1.45 -6.21 -6.25
C CYS A 223 -1.60 -6.89 -7.62
N ALA A 224 -2.83 -6.93 -8.15
CA ALA A 224 -3.12 -7.46 -9.47
C ALA A 224 -2.38 -6.70 -10.58
N GLU A 225 -2.43 -5.36 -10.55
CA GLU A 225 -1.79 -4.55 -11.58
C GLU A 225 -0.26 -4.73 -11.61
N ILE A 226 0.41 -4.78 -10.46
CA ILE A 226 1.87 -4.98 -10.44
C ILE A 226 2.27 -6.44 -10.54
N ASN A 227 1.33 -7.38 -10.71
CA ASN A 227 1.58 -8.83 -10.68
C ASN A 227 2.33 -9.25 -9.39
N ALA A 228 1.93 -8.72 -8.24
CA ALA A 228 2.39 -9.24 -6.96
C ALA A 228 1.70 -10.57 -6.66
N GLU A 229 2.41 -11.47 -5.98
CA GLU A 229 2.00 -12.86 -5.78
C GLU A 229 1.15 -13.06 -4.51
N VAL A 230 1.04 -12.03 -3.67
CA VAL A 230 0.31 -12.09 -2.40
C VAL A 230 -0.02 -10.68 -1.89
N VAL A 231 -1.20 -10.53 -1.29
CA VAL A 231 -1.53 -9.40 -0.42
C VAL A 231 -1.25 -9.77 1.03
N LEU A 232 -0.32 -9.07 1.66
CA LEU A 232 0.04 -9.22 3.06
C LEU A 232 -0.70 -8.13 3.85
N LYS A 233 -1.83 -8.48 4.48
CA LYS A 233 -2.66 -7.55 5.25
C LYS A 233 -2.20 -7.52 6.71
N ALA A 234 -1.44 -6.49 7.06
CA ALA A 234 -1.00 -6.25 8.43
C ALA A 234 -2.12 -5.58 9.24
N THR A 235 -2.47 -6.20 10.37
CA THR A 235 -3.57 -5.79 11.27
C THR A 235 -3.12 -5.76 12.72
N ASN A 236 -4.02 -5.42 13.64
CA ASN A 236 -3.76 -5.45 15.09
C ASN A 236 -4.17 -6.78 15.75
N VAL A 237 -4.64 -7.76 14.97
CA VAL A 237 -5.04 -9.09 15.44
C VAL A 237 -4.17 -10.17 14.79
N ASP A 238 -4.13 -11.36 15.39
CA ASP A 238 -3.24 -12.46 14.97
C ASP A 238 -3.56 -13.05 13.60
N GLY A 239 -4.80 -12.91 13.15
CA GLY A 239 -5.28 -13.36 11.85
C GLY A 239 -6.80 -13.34 11.82
N VAL A 240 -7.40 -14.30 11.14
CA VAL A 240 -8.86 -14.47 11.06
C VAL A 240 -9.27 -15.52 12.07
N TYR A 241 -10.24 -15.17 12.91
CA TYR A 241 -10.85 -16.07 13.89
C TYR A 241 -12.18 -16.59 13.35
N ASP A 242 -12.63 -17.75 13.86
CA ASP A 242 -13.98 -18.26 13.57
C ASP A 242 -15.10 -17.38 14.15
N GLU A 243 -14.83 -16.71 15.26
CA GLU A 243 -15.71 -15.71 15.90
C GLU A 243 -14.93 -14.47 16.35
N ASP A 244 -15.60 -13.37 16.71
CA ASP A 244 -14.91 -12.17 17.21
C ASP A 244 -14.28 -12.45 18.59
N PRO A 245 -12.93 -12.46 18.72
CA PRO A 245 -12.26 -12.80 19.97
C PRO A 245 -12.50 -11.78 21.08
N ARG A 246 -13.06 -10.60 20.77
CA ARG A 246 -13.47 -9.61 21.77
C ARG A 246 -14.78 -9.99 22.47
N ASN A 247 -15.63 -10.76 21.79
CA ASN A 247 -16.93 -11.16 22.28
C ASN A 247 -16.94 -12.64 22.74
N ASN A 248 -16.08 -13.48 22.15
CA ASN A 248 -15.94 -14.88 22.53
C ASN A 248 -14.47 -15.22 22.87
N PRO A 249 -14.14 -15.47 24.15
CA PRO A 249 -12.80 -15.90 24.57
C PRO A 249 -12.36 -17.26 23.97
N GLU A 250 -13.31 -18.10 23.55
CA GLU A 250 -13.04 -19.41 22.94
C GLU A 250 -12.79 -19.33 21.42
N ALA A 251 -12.81 -18.12 20.83
CA ALA A 251 -12.58 -17.91 19.41
C ALA A 251 -11.20 -18.46 19.00
N ARG A 252 -11.18 -19.25 17.91
CA ARG A 252 -10.00 -19.95 17.44
C ARG A 252 -9.45 -19.29 16.19
N LEU A 253 -8.12 -19.10 16.19
CA LEU A 253 -7.40 -18.63 15.03
C LEU A 253 -7.46 -19.70 13.93
N LEU A 254 -7.87 -19.28 12.73
CA LEU A 254 -7.94 -20.15 11.56
C LEU A 254 -6.61 -20.06 10.80
N ASP A 255 -5.95 -21.19 10.59
CA ASP A 255 -4.66 -21.23 9.89
C ASP A 255 -4.80 -20.90 8.39
N SER A 256 -5.86 -21.42 7.77
CA SER A 256 -6.12 -21.24 6.35
C SER A 256 -7.60 -21.26 6.03
N LEU A 257 -7.97 -20.50 5.00
CA LEU A 257 -9.35 -20.37 4.52
C LEU A 257 -9.38 -20.37 2.99
N THR A 258 -10.44 -20.92 2.43
CA THR A 258 -10.80 -20.64 1.04
C THR A 258 -11.56 -19.32 0.94
N TYR A 259 -11.57 -18.69 -0.25
CA TYR A 259 -12.39 -17.51 -0.47
C TYR A 259 -13.89 -17.77 -0.25
N GLN A 260 -14.36 -18.97 -0.62
CA GLN A 260 -15.74 -19.38 -0.39
C GLN A 260 -16.08 -19.47 1.11
N GLU A 261 -15.16 -19.93 1.96
CA GLU A 261 -15.37 -19.94 3.40
C GLU A 261 -15.44 -18.53 3.99
N VAL A 262 -14.59 -17.61 3.51
CA VAL A 262 -14.66 -16.20 3.95
C VAL A 262 -16.03 -15.60 3.67
N THR A 263 -16.58 -15.82 2.47
CA THR A 263 -17.89 -15.28 2.08
C THR A 263 -19.06 -16.02 2.75
N SER A 264 -19.02 -17.35 2.82
CA SER A 264 -20.14 -18.14 3.38
C SER A 264 -20.30 -18.00 4.89
N ARG A 265 -19.20 -17.73 5.60
CA ARG A 265 -19.19 -17.51 7.05
C ARG A 265 -19.19 -16.04 7.46
N ASP A 266 -19.33 -15.12 6.48
CA ASP A 266 -19.31 -13.66 6.68
C ASP A 266 -18.11 -13.17 7.54
N LEU A 267 -16.92 -13.74 7.28
CA LEU A 267 -15.73 -13.40 8.05
C LEU A 267 -15.24 -12.00 7.64
N SER A 268 -15.14 -11.11 8.62
CA SER A 268 -14.71 -9.71 8.43
C SER A 268 -13.20 -9.60 8.17
N VAL A 269 -12.77 -9.99 6.96
CA VAL A 269 -11.35 -9.97 6.53
C VAL A 269 -11.00 -8.68 5.79
N MET A 270 -11.76 -8.40 4.72
CA MET A 270 -11.67 -7.24 3.82
C MET A 270 -13.08 -6.98 3.27
N ASP A 271 -13.28 -5.86 2.58
CA ASP A 271 -14.53 -5.67 1.85
C ASP A 271 -14.69 -6.71 0.72
N MET A 272 -15.94 -6.99 0.35
CA MET A 272 -16.26 -8.00 -0.67
C MET A 272 -15.68 -7.70 -2.05
N THR A 273 -15.46 -6.42 -2.40
CA THR A 273 -14.84 -6.05 -3.67
C THR A 273 -13.37 -6.49 -3.69
N ALA A 274 -12.64 -6.26 -2.59
CA ALA A 274 -11.27 -6.71 -2.45
C ALA A 274 -11.16 -8.24 -2.46
N ILE A 275 -12.05 -8.94 -1.76
CA ILE A 275 -12.11 -10.41 -1.75
C ILE A 275 -12.33 -10.96 -3.16
N THR A 276 -13.33 -10.43 -3.87
CA THR A 276 -13.66 -10.87 -5.24
C THR A 276 -12.48 -10.62 -6.19
N LEU A 277 -11.87 -9.44 -6.12
CA LEU A 277 -10.73 -9.10 -6.97
C LEU A 277 -9.53 -10.02 -6.73
N CYS A 278 -9.21 -10.32 -5.46
CA CYS A 278 -8.16 -11.29 -5.14
C CYS A 278 -8.50 -12.69 -5.63
N GLN A 279 -9.73 -13.15 -5.45
CA GLN A 279 -10.19 -14.47 -5.88
C GLN A 279 -10.11 -14.63 -7.41
N GLU A 280 -10.65 -13.68 -8.18
CA GLU A 280 -10.64 -13.73 -9.65
C GLU A 280 -9.23 -13.72 -10.24
N ASN A 281 -8.28 -13.08 -9.55
CA ASN A 281 -6.89 -13.01 -9.98
C ASN A 281 -5.99 -14.09 -9.35
N ASN A 282 -6.56 -15.03 -8.59
CA ASN A 282 -5.83 -16.08 -7.86
C ASN A 282 -4.72 -15.52 -6.95
N ILE A 283 -4.94 -14.35 -6.38
CA ILE A 283 -4.00 -13.68 -5.47
C ILE A 283 -4.31 -14.16 -4.06
N PRO A 284 -3.43 -14.88 -3.35
CA PRO A 284 -3.64 -15.22 -1.95
C PRO A 284 -3.55 -13.98 -1.05
N VAL A 285 -4.22 -14.05 0.11
CA VAL A 285 -4.15 -13.01 1.14
C VAL A 285 -3.60 -13.63 2.43
N VAL A 286 -2.62 -12.98 3.06
CA VAL A 286 -2.13 -13.36 4.40
C VAL A 286 -2.53 -12.26 5.38
N VAL A 287 -3.33 -12.61 6.38
CA VAL A 287 -3.72 -11.69 7.46
C VAL A 287 -2.89 -12.01 8.69
N PHE A 288 -2.19 -11.01 9.24
CA PHE A 288 -1.30 -11.22 10.37
C PHE A 288 -1.22 -9.98 11.27
N ASN A 289 -0.67 -10.16 12.48
CA ASN A 289 -0.47 -9.10 13.46
C ASN A 289 0.82 -8.32 13.19
N LEU A 290 0.71 -7.00 13.02
CA LEU A 290 1.84 -6.08 12.87
C LEU A 290 2.61 -5.90 14.19
N GLY A 291 1.92 -5.94 15.33
CA GLY A 291 2.50 -5.68 16.65
C GLY A 291 3.47 -6.76 17.14
N LYS A 292 3.53 -7.92 16.48
CA LYS A 292 4.48 -8.99 16.78
C LYS A 292 5.78 -8.78 15.98
N PRO A 293 6.92 -8.46 16.64
CA PRO A 293 8.16 -8.16 15.94
C PRO A 293 8.61 -9.29 15.01
N GLY A 294 9.03 -8.93 13.81
CA GLY A 294 9.51 -9.86 12.79
C GLY A 294 8.39 -10.49 11.94
N ASN A 295 7.12 -10.27 12.26
CA ASN A 295 6.03 -10.83 11.48
C ASN A 295 5.97 -10.29 10.05
N ILE A 296 6.34 -9.03 9.80
CA ILE A 296 6.34 -8.47 8.44
C ILE A 296 7.41 -9.20 7.63
N ALA A 297 8.62 -9.35 8.17
CA ALA A 297 9.69 -10.05 7.49
C ALA A 297 9.33 -11.52 7.22
N LYS A 298 8.74 -12.22 8.20
CA LYS A 298 8.24 -13.60 8.05
C LYS A 298 7.15 -13.70 6.98
N ALA A 299 6.16 -12.80 7.04
CA ALA A 299 5.07 -12.70 6.07
C ALA A 299 5.60 -12.43 4.66
N ILE A 300 6.61 -11.58 4.48
CA ILE A 300 7.17 -11.29 3.15
C ILE A 300 7.96 -12.50 2.61
N LYS A 301 8.65 -13.24 3.48
CA LYS A 301 9.46 -14.41 3.08
C LYS A 301 8.66 -15.65 2.69
N GLY A 302 7.38 -15.75 3.05
CA GLY A 302 6.62 -16.98 2.85
C GLY A 302 6.37 -17.82 4.09
N GLU A 303 6.87 -17.38 5.25
CA GLU A 303 6.77 -18.14 6.49
C GLU A 303 5.34 -18.11 7.03
N ARG A 304 5.00 -19.11 7.84
CA ARG A 304 3.65 -19.26 8.39
C ARG A 304 3.42 -18.23 9.50
N VAL A 305 2.60 -17.23 9.20
CA VAL A 305 2.11 -16.23 10.16
C VAL A 305 0.64 -15.95 9.91
N GLY A 306 -0.13 -15.85 10.99
CA GLY A 306 -1.57 -15.59 10.95
C GLY A 306 -2.33 -16.57 10.04
N THR A 307 -3.21 -16.03 9.19
CA THR A 307 -4.15 -16.80 8.36
C THR A 307 -3.85 -16.62 6.88
N LEU A 308 -3.78 -17.73 6.14
CA LEU A 308 -3.68 -17.74 4.67
C LEU A 308 -5.05 -17.94 4.01
N ILE A 309 -5.44 -17.06 3.09
CA ILE A 309 -6.69 -17.15 2.34
C ILE A 309 -6.40 -17.41 0.86
N GLY A 310 -7.07 -18.40 0.27
CA GLY A 310 -7.06 -18.69 -1.16
C GLY A 310 -5.79 -19.35 -1.72
N GLY A 311 -4.74 -19.50 -0.92
CA GLY A 311 -3.50 -20.20 -1.31
C GLY A 311 -3.59 -21.72 -1.09
N VAL A 312 -2.82 -22.50 -1.85
CA VAL A 312 -2.68 -23.94 -1.60
C VAL A 312 -1.95 -24.14 -0.28
N CYS A 313 -2.64 -24.71 0.70
CA CYS A 313 -2.04 -25.14 1.95
C CYS A 313 -1.18 -26.39 1.65
N VAL A 314 0.15 -26.24 1.62
CA VAL A 314 1.04 -27.40 1.69
C VAL A 314 1.04 -27.83 3.15
N SER A 315 0.06 -28.65 3.53
CA SER A 315 0.12 -29.35 4.80
C SER A 315 1.34 -30.28 4.75
N THR A 316 2.42 -29.92 5.44
CA THR A 316 3.43 -30.91 5.85
C THR A 316 2.81 -31.79 6.93
N ALA A 317 1.84 -32.62 6.53
CA ALA A 317 1.47 -33.78 7.30
C ALA A 317 2.62 -34.76 7.14
N THR A 318 3.50 -34.79 8.15
CA THR A 318 4.46 -35.87 8.33
C THR A 318 3.66 -37.18 8.31
N ARG A 319 3.73 -37.91 7.21
CA ARG A 319 3.34 -39.32 7.19
C ARG A 319 4.32 -40.04 8.11
N THR A 320 3.90 -40.28 9.35
CA THR A 320 4.43 -41.36 10.19
C THR A 320 4.01 -42.69 9.60
#